data_AF-A0A162NCU1-F1
#
_entry.id   AF-A0A162NCU1-F1
#
_cell.length_a   1.000
_cell.length_b   1.000
_cell.length_c   1.000
_cell.angle_alpha   90.00
_cell.angle_beta   90.00
_cell.angle_gamma   90.00
#
_symmetry.space_group_name_H-M   'P 1'
#
loop_
_entity.id
_entity.type
_entity.pdbx_description
1 polymer ?
#
loop_
_entity_poly.entity_id
_entity_poly.type
_entity_poly.pdbx_seq_one_letter_code
_entity_poly.pdbx_strand_id
1 'polypeptide(L)'
;MWRPRSDISRLQFRDAHLSVQREELQGVALYIRQPKEAQQKTSKLGLLHEDKAELCAVREFHLFMLRTQQKRQSLPEDHTLFLTYLDKSSEQGTPTSIRPSTLASWVKSHMVKAGVSESISPHSLRLAASTKAVLLGNSPNKVKTHAGWSLTSNSFKNCYRPTRHHHASTHIHNSIFLLRRTVLLCNPKRKQQVLY
;
A
#
# COMPACT_ATOMS: atom_id res chain seq x y z
N MET A 1 -5.99 -6.70 3.58
CA MET A 1 -5.54 -5.59 2.70
C MET A 1 -6.64 -5.14 1.74
N TRP A 2 -6.87 -3.83 1.66
CA TRP A 2 -8.03 -3.25 0.96
C TRP A 2 -7.69 -2.80 -0.46
N ARG A 3 -8.64 -2.96 -1.39
CA ARG A 3 -8.52 -2.54 -2.79
C ARG A 3 -8.89 -1.06 -2.94
N PRO A 4 -8.09 -0.23 -3.63
CA PRO A 4 -8.42 1.19 -3.82
C PRO A 4 -9.82 1.43 -4.40
N ARG A 5 -10.19 0.74 -5.50
CA ARG A 5 -11.47 0.97 -6.20
C ARG A 5 -12.71 0.36 -5.56
N SER A 6 -12.60 -0.71 -4.77
CA SER A 6 -13.80 -1.43 -4.31
C SER A 6 -13.99 -1.40 -2.81
N ASP A 7 -12.90 -1.24 -2.06
CA ASP A 7 -12.91 -1.24 -0.61
C ASP A 7 -12.73 0.20 -0.12
N ILE A 8 -11.60 0.83 -0.46
CA ILE A 8 -11.21 2.13 0.11
C ILE A 8 -12.07 3.28 -0.44
N SER A 9 -12.37 3.29 -1.74
CA SER A 9 -13.17 4.37 -2.34
C SER A 9 -14.65 4.38 -1.91
N ARG A 10 -15.11 3.28 -1.29
CA ARG A 10 -16.49 3.13 -0.78
C ARG A 10 -16.56 3.27 0.74
N LEU A 11 -15.42 3.44 1.40
CA LEU A 11 -15.36 3.68 2.83
C LEU A 11 -16.16 4.94 3.14
N GLN A 12 -17.13 4.85 4.05
CA GLN A 12 -17.94 5.99 4.46
C GLN A 12 -17.24 6.75 5.59
N PHE A 13 -17.49 8.05 5.70
CA PHE A 13 -16.89 8.87 6.76
C PHE A 13 -17.25 8.34 8.15
N ARG A 14 -18.52 7.94 8.35
CA ARG A 14 -19.01 7.36 9.61
C ARG A 14 -18.38 6.04 10.01
N ASP A 15 -17.67 5.38 9.09
CA ASP A 15 -17.00 4.10 9.35
C ASP A 15 -15.51 4.25 9.64
N ALA A 16 -15.03 5.49 9.78
CA ALA A 16 -13.69 5.81 10.20
C ALA A 16 -13.71 6.41 11.61
N HIS A 17 -13.18 5.65 12.57
CA HIS A 17 -13.16 6.03 13.97
C HIS A 17 -11.74 6.31 14.42
N LEU A 18 -11.49 7.52 14.89
CA LEU A 18 -10.25 7.85 15.59
C LEU A 18 -10.29 7.22 16.98
N SER A 19 -9.21 6.55 17.36
CA SER A 19 -9.00 6.09 18.73
C SER A 19 -8.27 7.18 19.48
N VAL A 20 -8.94 7.80 20.44
CA VAL A 20 -8.37 8.85 21.31
C VAL A 20 -8.42 8.36 22.75
N GLN A 21 -7.30 8.47 23.47
CA GLN A 21 -7.23 8.15 24.90
C GLN A 21 -6.58 9.31 25.62
N ARG A 22 -7.21 9.80 26.69
CA ARG A 22 -6.74 10.97 27.46
C ARG A 22 -6.41 12.16 26.56
N GLU A 23 -7.29 12.45 25.61
CA GLU A 23 -7.15 13.53 24.60
C GLU A 23 -6.01 13.35 23.57
N GLU A 24 -5.25 12.25 23.66
CA GLU A 24 -4.20 11.94 22.70
C GLU A 24 -4.67 10.95 21.63
N LEU A 25 -4.33 11.26 20.37
CA LEU A 25 -4.56 10.36 19.24
C LEU A 25 -3.72 9.09 19.41
N GLN A 26 -4.37 7.93 19.43
CA GLN A 26 -3.69 6.63 19.53
C GLN A 26 -3.67 5.87 18.21
N GLY A 27 -4.68 6.10 17.36
CA GLY A 27 -4.86 5.32 16.15
C GLY A 27 -6.13 5.65 15.38
N VAL A 28 -6.38 4.85 14.35
CA VAL A 28 -7.63 4.86 13.59
C VAL A 28 -8.10 3.43 13.34
N ALA A 29 -9.41 3.22 13.50
CA ALA A 29 -10.10 2.00 13.12
C ALA A 29 -11.04 2.31 11.96
N LEU A 30 -10.87 1.59 10.85
CA LEU A 30 -11.67 1.71 9.65
C LEU A 30 -12.51 0.43 9.47
N TYR A 31 -13.78 0.59 9.10
CA TYR A 31 -14.70 -0.52 8.89
C TYR A 31 -15.29 -0.47 7.48
N ILE A 32 -15.38 -1.62 6.81
CA ILE A 32 -16.05 -1.71 5.51
C ILE A 32 -17.37 -2.44 5.68
N ARG A 33 -18.48 -1.71 5.55
CA ARG A 33 -19.85 -2.27 5.61
C ARG A 33 -20.19 -3.18 4.44
N GLN A 34 -19.77 -2.80 3.23
CA GLN A 34 -20.10 -3.51 1.98
C GLN A 34 -18.83 -3.92 1.22
N PRO A 35 -18.07 -4.89 1.74
CA PRO A 35 -16.91 -5.43 1.04
C PRO A 35 -17.33 -6.10 -0.27
N LYS A 36 -16.52 -5.92 -1.33
CA LYS A 36 -16.78 -6.56 -2.65
C LYS A 36 -16.70 -8.09 -2.60
N GLU A 37 -15.93 -8.65 -1.67
CA GLU A 37 -15.67 -10.08 -1.53
C GLU A 37 -15.73 -10.46 -0.04
N ALA A 38 -16.75 -11.26 0.32
CA ALA A 38 -17.00 -11.89 1.64
C ALA A 38 -16.97 -10.95 2.85
N GLN A 39 -16.74 -11.49 4.07
CA GLN A 39 -16.99 -10.87 5.38
C GLN A 39 -16.50 -9.42 5.55
N GLN A 40 -17.17 -8.70 6.46
CA GLN A 40 -16.81 -7.38 6.95
C GLN A 40 -15.30 -7.27 7.20
N LYS A 41 -14.68 -6.21 6.69
CA LYS A 41 -13.24 -5.97 6.85
C LYS A 41 -13.01 -4.82 7.81
N THR A 42 -12.11 -5.03 8.76
CA THR A 42 -11.65 -3.99 9.68
C THR A 42 -10.15 -3.79 9.49
N SER A 43 -9.71 -2.53 9.55
CA SER A 43 -8.30 -2.17 9.59
C SER A 43 -8.06 -1.25 10.77
N LYS A 44 -7.14 -1.62 11.65
CA LYS A 44 -6.69 -0.78 12.76
C LYS A 44 -5.25 -0.37 12.52
N LEU A 45 -4.98 0.93 12.61
CA LEU A 45 -3.67 1.52 12.41
C LEU A 45 -3.31 2.30 13.67
N GLY A 46 -2.15 1.99 14.24
CA GLY A 46 -1.57 2.76 15.33
C GLY A 46 -0.71 3.90 14.82
N LEU A 47 -0.32 4.80 15.73
CA LEU A 47 0.69 5.81 15.42
C LEU A 47 2.04 5.16 15.08
N LEU A 48 2.75 5.80 14.16
CA LEU A 48 4.19 5.58 14.01
C LEU A 48 4.94 6.31 15.12
N HIS A 49 6.14 5.82 15.41
CA HIS A 49 7.08 6.43 16.34
C HIS A 49 7.50 7.84 15.88
N GLU A 50 7.89 8.71 16.81
CA GLU A 50 8.07 10.15 16.56
C GLU A 50 9.14 10.48 15.52
N ASP A 51 10.17 9.63 15.38
CA ASP A 51 11.23 9.75 14.36
C ASP A 51 10.72 9.60 12.93
N LYS A 52 9.44 9.22 12.73
CA LYS A 52 8.77 9.05 11.44
C LYS A 52 7.38 9.68 11.45
N ALA A 53 7.18 10.70 12.29
CA ALA A 53 5.90 11.35 12.47
C ALA A 53 5.34 11.92 11.16
N GLU A 54 6.21 12.43 10.29
CA GLU A 54 5.91 12.98 8.96
C GLU A 54 5.41 11.93 7.95
N LEU A 55 5.70 10.65 8.21
CA LEU A 55 5.22 9.53 7.40
C LEU A 55 3.98 8.86 8.02
N CYS A 56 3.50 9.36 9.15
CA CYS A 56 2.41 8.75 9.90
C CYS A 56 1.06 9.02 9.26
N ALA A 57 0.58 8.05 8.47
CA ALA A 57 -0.72 8.11 7.82
C ALA A 57 -1.89 8.37 8.80
N VAL A 58 -1.78 7.98 10.07
CA VAL A 58 -2.80 8.22 11.09
C VAL A 58 -2.90 9.71 11.46
N ARG A 59 -1.76 10.41 11.55
CA ARG A 59 -1.73 11.86 11.83
C ARG A 59 -2.29 12.64 10.65
N GLU A 60 -1.87 12.29 9.44
CA GLU A 60 -2.43 12.87 8.19
C GLU A 60 -3.93 12.61 8.06
N PHE A 61 -4.37 11.41 8.43
CA PHE A 61 -5.79 11.05 8.46
C PHE A 61 -6.57 11.92 9.45
N HIS A 62 -6.07 12.08 10.68
CA HIS A 62 -6.71 12.93 11.68
C HIS A 62 -6.83 14.38 11.18
N LEU A 63 -5.75 14.94 10.63
CA LEU A 63 -5.75 16.28 10.07
C LEU A 63 -6.74 16.43 8.91
N PHE A 64 -6.81 15.43 8.03
CA PHE A 64 -7.79 15.40 6.93
C PHE A 64 -9.24 15.42 7.46
N MET A 65 -9.55 14.63 8.48
CA MET A 65 -10.88 14.58 9.09
C MET A 65 -11.27 15.94 9.67
N LEU A 66 -10.36 16.58 10.43
CA LEU A 66 -10.56 17.91 11.00
C LEU A 66 -10.80 18.97 9.93
N ARG A 67 -9.92 19.05 8.92
CA ARG A 67 -10.00 20.07 7.86
C ARG A 67 -11.24 19.92 6.98
N THR A 68 -11.78 18.71 6.86
CA THR A 68 -12.96 18.45 6.04
C THR A 68 -14.27 18.48 6.83
N GLN A 69 -14.24 18.62 8.16
CA GLN A 69 -15.41 18.51 9.03
C GLN A 69 -16.54 19.48 8.64
N GLN A 70 -16.23 20.77 8.48
CA GLN A 70 -17.24 21.77 8.11
C GLN A 70 -17.87 21.47 6.75
N LYS A 71 -17.05 21.04 5.78
CA LYS A 71 -17.50 20.69 4.42
C LYS A 71 -18.41 19.45 4.37
N ARG A 72 -18.47 18.66 5.44
CA ARG A 72 -19.30 17.45 5.53
C ARG A 72 -20.68 17.67 6.11
N GLN A 73 -20.93 18.81 6.75
CA GLN A 73 -22.19 19.09 7.44
C GLN A 73 -23.40 19.07 6.49
N SER A 74 -23.21 19.46 5.23
CA SER A 74 -24.26 19.48 4.21
C SER A 74 -24.35 18.19 3.38
N LEU A 75 -23.52 17.18 3.66
CA LEU A 75 -23.49 15.95 2.88
C LEU A 75 -24.42 14.89 3.47
N PRO A 76 -24.92 13.96 2.64
CA PRO A 76 -25.65 12.79 3.12
C PRO A 76 -24.85 12.00 4.16
N GLU A 77 -25.52 11.35 5.10
CA GLU A 77 -24.87 10.59 6.18
C GLU A 77 -23.95 9.46 5.65
N ASP A 78 -24.29 8.91 4.48
CA ASP A 78 -23.61 7.81 3.83
C ASP A 78 -22.50 8.25 2.86
N HIS A 79 -22.11 9.54 2.88
CA HIS A 79 -21.05 10.06 2.03
C HIS A 79 -19.71 9.34 2.25
N THR A 80 -18.92 9.25 1.18
CA THR A 80 -17.62 8.58 1.23
C THR A 80 -16.63 9.41 2.06
N LEU A 81 -15.67 8.72 2.68
CA LEU A 81 -14.59 9.34 3.43
C LEU A 81 -13.86 10.39 2.58
N PHE A 82 -13.52 10.05 1.34
CA PHE A 82 -12.84 10.99 0.44
C PHE A 82 -13.86 11.83 -0.33
N LEU A 83 -13.55 13.09 -0.54
CA LEU A 83 -14.41 14.07 -1.21
C LEU A 83 -13.69 14.72 -2.38
N THR A 84 -14.45 15.08 -3.41
CA THR A 84 -13.97 15.93 -4.50
C THR A 84 -14.16 17.41 -4.16
N TYR A 85 -13.52 18.30 -4.93
CA TYR A 85 -13.72 19.75 -4.87
C TYR A 85 -13.47 20.40 -3.49
N LEU A 86 -12.54 19.84 -2.70
CA LEU A 86 -12.22 20.37 -1.37
C LEU A 86 -11.65 21.79 -1.42
N ASP A 87 -10.87 22.10 -2.45
CA ASP A 87 -10.15 23.39 -2.61
C ASP A 87 -10.95 24.44 -3.38
N LYS A 88 -12.15 24.12 -3.85
CA LYS A 88 -13.00 25.05 -4.60
C LYS A 88 -13.82 25.92 -3.66
N SER A 89 -14.10 27.16 -4.08
CA SER A 89 -15.11 27.97 -3.39
C SER A 89 -16.49 27.33 -3.53
N SER A 90 -17.41 27.64 -2.62
CA SER A 90 -18.79 27.15 -2.65
C SER A 90 -19.52 27.41 -3.97
N GLU A 91 -19.12 28.46 -4.70
CA GLU A 91 -19.68 28.85 -6.00
C GLU A 91 -19.14 28.00 -7.17
N GLN A 92 -17.95 27.41 -7.01
CA GLN A 92 -17.23 26.69 -8.07
C GLN A 92 -17.41 25.16 -8.00
N GLY A 93 -18.12 24.69 -6.99
CA GLY A 93 -18.51 23.29 -6.81
C GLY A 93 -18.65 22.93 -5.33
N THR A 94 -19.73 22.25 -4.98
CA THR A 94 -19.90 21.69 -3.64
C THR A 94 -19.07 20.41 -3.48
N PRO A 95 -18.50 20.15 -2.28
CA PRO A 95 -17.86 18.88 -1.99
C PRO A 95 -18.82 17.73 -2.28
N THR A 96 -18.35 16.67 -2.93
CA THR A 96 -19.16 15.47 -3.17
C THR A 96 -18.34 14.20 -2.99
N SER A 97 -19.01 13.09 -2.69
CA SER A 97 -18.38 11.77 -2.60
C SER A 97 -17.61 11.43 -3.87
N ILE A 98 -16.41 10.86 -3.71
CA ILE A 98 -15.60 10.45 -4.86
C ILE A 98 -16.22 9.28 -5.60
N ARG A 99 -15.92 9.18 -6.90
CA ARG A 99 -16.16 7.94 -7.65
C ARG A 99 -15.04 6.93 -7.36
N PRO A 100 -15.32 5.61 -7.44
CA PRO A 100 -14.30 4.57 -7.32
C PRO A 100 -13.06 4.73 -8.19
N SER A 101 -13.24 5.21 -9.43
CA SER A 101 -12.15 5.47 -10.36
C SER A 101 -11.25 6.61 -9.88
N THR A 102 -11.83 7.66 -9.28
CA THR A 102 -11.12 8.85 -8.80
C THR A 102 -10.02 8.50 -7.82
N LEU A 103 -10.30 7.70 -6.78
CA LEU A 103 -9.27 7.32 -5.81
C LEU A 103 -8.13 6.53 -6.45
N ALA A 104 -8.45 5.59 -7.35
CA ALA A 104 -7.42 4.84 -8.04
C ALA A 104 -6.55 5.73 -8.94
N SER A 105 -7.15 6.73 -9.59
CA SER A 105 -6.43 7.73 -10.39
C SER A 105 -5.54 8.61 -9.51
N TRP A 106 -6.01 9.03 -8.33
CA TRP A 106 -5.17 9.78 -7.37
C TRP A 106 -3.99 8.96 -6.88
N VAL A 107 -4.23 7.71 -6.44
CA VAL A 107 -3.14 6.80 -6.03
C VAL A 107 -2.15 6.61 -7.17
N LYS A 108 -2.64 6.42 -8.40
CA LYS A 108 -1.78 6.29 -9.58
C LYS A 108 -0.94 7.54 -9.81
N SER A 109 -1.55 8.73 -9.74
CA SER A 109 -0.85 10.01 -9.89
C SER A 109 0.25 10.16 -8.84
N HIS A 110 -0.02 9.86 -7.57
CA HIS A 110 0.98 9.92 -6.51
C HIS A 110 2.11 8.89 -6.68
N MET A 111 1.79 7.67 -7.14
CA MET A 111 2.82 6.67 -7.48
C MET A 111 3.76 7.21 -8.57
N VAL A 112 3.22 7.81 -9.63
CA VAL A 112 4.02 8.40 -10.71
C VAL A 112 4.88 9.55 -10.21
N LYS A 113 4.32 10.44 -9.37
CA LYS A 113 5.08 11.52 -8.71
C LYS A 113 6.21 11.00 -7.82
N ALA A 114 6.04 9.82 -7.23
CA ALA A 114 7.07 9.13 -6.46
C ALA A 114 8.09 8.35 -7.31
N GLY A 115 8.08 8.52 -8.64
CA GLY A 115 9.01 7.86 -9.57
C GLY A 115 8.63 6.43 -9.94
N VAL A 116 7.44 5.95 -9.57
CA VAL A 116 6.95 4.63 -9.96
C VAL A 116 6.41 4.70 -11.39
N SER A 117 6.84 3.78 -12.27
CA SER A 117 6.40 3.72 -13.67
C SER A 117 4.88 3.78 -13.86
N GLU A 118 4.44 4.46 -14.92
CA GLU A 118 3.04 4.54 -15.35
C GLU A 118 2.42 3.19 -15.68
N SER A 119 3.22 2.18 -16.02
CA SER A 119 2.74 0.81 -16.24
C SER A 119 2.25 0.10 -14.95
N ILE A 120 2.69 0.54 -13.77
CA ILE A 120 2.42 -0.16 -12.51
C ILE A 120 1.05 0.24 -11.94
N SER A 121 0.11 -0.69 -11.91
CA SER A 121 -1.23 -0.45 -11.37
C SER A 121 -1.21 -0.15 -9.85
N PRO A 122 -2.16 0.66 -9.32
CA PRO A 122 -2.40 0.78 -7.88
C PRO A 122 -2.63 -0.56 -7.16
N HIS A 123 -3.04 -1.60 -7.89
CA HIS A 123 -3.16 -2.95 -7.33
C HIS A 123 -1.80 -3.50 -6.82
N SER A 124 -0.69 -3.07 -7.41
CA SER A 124 0.66 -3.50 -7.01
C SER A 124 1.02 -3.10 -5.58
N LEU A 125 0.40 -2.06 -5.00
CA LEU A 125 0.59 -1.71 -3.58
C LEU A 125 0.13 -2.84 -2.66
N ARG A 126 -0.98 -3.50 -3.00
CA ARG A 126 -1.47 -4.66 -2.26
C ARG A 126 -0.51 -5.85 -2.37
N LEU A 127 0.14 -6.02 -3.52
CA LEU A 127 1.17 -7.05 -3.70
C LEU A 127 2.40 -6.74 -2.86
N ALA A 128 2.91 -5.51 -2.92
CA ALA A 128 4.07 -5.09 -2.13
C ALA A 128 3.83 -5.26 -0.62
N ALA A 129 2.65 -4.87 -0.13
CA ALA A 129 2.27 -5.07 1.27
C ALA A 129 2.11 -6.55 1.64
N SER A 130 1.58 -7.40 0.74
CA SER A 130 1.54 -8.87 0.93
C SER A 130 2.94 -9.45 1.09
N THR A 131 3.84 -9.07 0.18
CA THR A 131 5.24 -9.50 0.20
C THR A 131 5.92 -9.09 1.49
N LYS A 132 5.76 -7.83 1.91
CA LYS A 132 6.32 -7.34 3.17
C LYS A 132 5.78 -8.10 4.38
N ALA A 133 4.48 -8.40 4.42
CA ALA A 133 3.88 -9.17 5.52
C ALA A 133 4.50 -10.58 5.65
N VAL A 134 4.74 -11.26 4.52
CA VAL A 134 5.42 -12.56 4.51
C VAL A 134 6.89 -12.44 4.90
N LEU A 135 7.59 -11.40 4.42
CA LEU A 135 8.98 -11.14 4.83
C LEU A 135 9.12 -10.86 6.33
N LEU A 136 8.07 -10.36 6.97
CA LEU A 136 7.99 -10.18 8.43
C LEU A 136 7.58 -11.47 9.18
N GLY A 137 7.55 -12.62 8.52
CA GLY A 137 7.32 -13.93 9.14
C GLY A 137 5.87 -14.40 9.13
N ASN A 138 4.93 -13.68 8.53
CA ASN A 138 3.55 -14.15 8.42
C ASN A 138 3.45 -15.28 7.40
N SER A 139 2.79 -16.38 7.76
CA SER A 139 2.57 -17.48 6.82
C SER A 139 1.79 -16.99 5.58
N PRO A 140 2.13 -17.44 4.36
CA PRO A 140 1.43 -17.05 3.14
C PRO A 140 -0.09 -17.31 3.20
N ASN A 141 -0.52 -18.41 3.84
CA ASN A 141 -1.94 -18.73 3.98
C ASN A 141 -2.67 -17.71 4.86
N LYS A 142 -2.09 -17.29 6.00
CA LYS A 142 -2.66 -16.19 6.81
C LYS A 142 -2.76 -14.89 6.01
N VAL A 143 -1.74 -14.57 5.21
CA VAL A 143 -1.77 -13.36 4.35
C VAL A 143 -2.83 -13.47 3.26
N LYS A 144 -2.99 -14.64 2.63
CA LYS A 144 -4.06 -14.91 1.65
C LYS A 144 -5.44 -14.71 2.26
N THR A 145 -5.71 -15.32 3.42
CA THR A 145 -6.99 -15.17 4.14
C THR A 145 -7.24 -13.70 4.48
N HIS A 146 -6.25 -13.01 5.05
CA HIS A 146 -6.37 -11.59 5.40
C HIS A 146 -6.56 -10.67 4.17
N ALA A 147 -5.99 -11.03 3.02
CA ALA A 147 -6.20 -10.30 1.78
C ALA A 147 -7.56 -10.62 1.13
N GLY A 148 -8.17 -11.76 1.43
CA GLY A 148 -9.32 -12.29 0.69
C GLY A 148 -8.88 -12.88 -0.66
N TRP A 149 -7.74 -13.57 -0.69
CA TRP A 149 -7.33 -14.37 -1.83
C TRP A 149 -7.69 -15.84 -1.61
N SER A 150 -7.99 -16.53 -2.70
CA SER A 150 -8.21 -17.97 -2.65
C SER A 150 -6.96 -18.69 -2.13
N LEU A 151 -7.18 -19.64 -1.22
CA LEU A 151 -6.13 -20.49 -0.68
C LEU A 151 -5.55 -21.42 -1.74
N THR A 152 -6.38 -21.85 -2.69
CA THR A 152 -6.02 -22.76 -3.77
C THR A 152 -5.37 -22.05 -4.96
N SER A 153 -5.58 -20.74 -5.13
CA SER A 153 -5.03 -20.04 -6.28
C SER A 153 -3.51 -19.79 -6.15
N ASN A 154 -2.82 -19.97 -7.28
CA ASN A 154 -1.42 -19.59 -7.43
C ASN A 154 -1.24 -18.08 -7.64
N SER A 155 -2.32 -17.29 -7.72
CA SER A 155 -2.25 -15.83 -7.92
C SER A 155 -1.38 -15.14 -6.87
N PHE A 156 -1.44 -15.56 -5.59
CA PHE A 156 -0.51 -15.08 -4.56
C PHE A 156 0.95 -15.39 -4.93
N LYS A 157 1.22 -16.65 -5.27
CA LYS A 157 2.58 -17.15 -5.52
C LYS A 157 3.20 -16.52 -6.76
N ASN A 158 2.40 -16.31 -7.80
CA ASN A 158 2.85 -15.69 -9.05
C ASN A 158 3.15 -14.19 -8.86
N CYS A 159 2.45 -13.53 -7.94
CA CYS A 159 2.65 -12.11 -7.64
C CYS A 159 3.66 -11.86 -6.49
N TYR A 160 3.96 -12.89 -5.69
CA TYR A 160 4.98 -12.87 -4.66
C TYR A 160 6.35 -13.22 -5.27
N ARG A 161 7.25 -12.25 -5.33
CA ARG A 161 8.67 -12.49 -5.64
C ARG A 161 9.47 -12.22 -4.36
N PRO A 162 9.95 -13.24 -3.63
CA PRO A 162 10.86 -12.99 -2.52
C PRO A 162 12.11 -12.31 -3.07
N THR A 163 12.35 -11.06 -2.67
CA THR A 163 13.54 -10.29 -3.11
C THR A 163 14.85 -10.90 -2.62
N ARG A 164 14.76 -11.86 -1.69
CA ARG A 164 15.84 -12.75 -1.32
C ARG A 164 15.22 -14.11 -1.08
N HIS A 165 15.35 -15.02 -2.02
CA HIS A 165 15.80 -16.31 -1.56
C HIS A 165 17.15 -16.03 -0.90
N HIS A 166 17.19 -16.00 0.44
CA HIS A 166 18.38 -16.50 1.11
C HIS A 166 18.43 -17.98 0.74
N HIS A 167 18.82 -18.27 -0.50
CA HIS A 167 19.17 -19.61 -0.86
C HIS A 167 20.30 -19.96 0.11
N ALA A 168 20.32 -21.19 0.62
CA ALA A 168 21.53 -21.74 1.20
C ALA A 168 22.73 -21.49 0.25
N SER A 169 22.49 -21.42 -1.06
CA SER A 169 23.48 -21.03 -2.07
C SER A 169 24.04 -19.61 -1.92
N THR A 170 23.31 -18.61 -1.39
CA THR A 170 23.89 -17.27 -1.17
C THR A 170 24.87 -17.27 0.00
N HIS A 171 24.62 -18.07 1.04
CA HIS A 171 25.57 -18.29 2.13
C HIS A 171 26.79 -19.08 1.63
N ILE A 172 26.57 -20.13 0.83
CA ILE A 172 27.63 -20.93 0.21
C ILE A 172 28.47 -20.07 -0.76
N HIS A 173 27.82 -19.27 -1.61
CA HIS A 173 28.48 -18.36 -2.54
C HIS A 173 29.32 -17.32 -1.81
N ASN A 174 28.75 -16.69 -0.77
CA ASN A 174 29.51 -15.74 0.05
C ASN A 174 30.67 -16.43 0.79
N SER A 175 30.53 -17.68 1.24
CA SER A 175 31.63 -18.43 1.87
C SER A 175 32.73 -18.85 0.89
N ILE A 176 32.40 -19.09 -0.39
CA ILE A 176 33.36 -19.48 -1.43
C ILE A 176 34.10 -18.25 -1.99
N PHE A 177 33.39 -17.14 -2.19
CA PHE A 177 33.92 -15.99 -2.95
C PHE A 177 34.38 -14.80 -2.09
N LEU A 178 34.21 -14.81 -0.75
CA LEU A 178 34.69 -13.73 0.13
C LEU A 178 35.89 -14.09 1.02
N LEU A 179 36.53 -15.25 0.81
CA LEU A 179 37.82 -15.57 1.43
C LEU A 179 38.99 -15.22 0.48
N ARG A 180 39.45 -13.98 0.64
CA ARG A 180 40.78 -13.41 0.34
C ARG A 180 41.31 -13.35 -1.11
N ARG A 181 41.68 -12.09 -1.39
CA ARG A 181 42.81 -11.53 -2.18
C ARG A 181 42.56 -11.20 -3.66
N THR A 182 42.47 -9.89 -3.85
CA THR A 182 42.83 -9.06 -5.00
C THR A 182 43.58 -9.77 -6.12
N VAL A 183 43.00 -9.85 -7.33
CA VAL A 183 43.69 -9.62 -8.61
C VAL A 183 42.69 -9.01 -9.60
N LEU A 184 43.15 -7.96 -10.28
CA LEU A 184 42.49 -7.27 -11.38
C LEU A 184 42.08 -8.19 -12.55
N LEU A 185 41.00 -7.82 -13.25
CA LEU A 185 40.88 -7.65 -14.71
C LEU A 185 39.48 -8.07 -15.18
N CYS A 186 38.70 -7.09 -15.63
CA CYS A 186 37.58 -7.34 -16.53
C CYS A 186 38.02 -6.83 -17.91
N ASN A 187 38.36 -7.74 -18.83
CA ASN A 187 38.44 -7.44 -20.26
C ASN A 187 37.65 -8.52 -21.02
N PRO A 188 36.50 -8.20 -21.64
CA PRO A 188 35.77 -9.14 -22.44
C PRO A 188 36.06 -8.88 -23.92
N LYS A 189 36.67 -9.88 -24.58
CA LYS A 189 36.38 -10.40 -25.94
C LYS A 189 37.66 -10.83 -26.68
N ARG A 190 37.97 -12.12 -26.58
CA ARG A 190 38.55 -12.87 -27.71
C ARG A 190 37.45 -13.78 -28.27
N LYS A 191 36.98 -13.48 -29.48
CA LYS A 191 36.46 -14.52 -30.37
C LYS A 191 37.65 -15.00 -31.18
N GLN A 192 37.98 -16.28 -31.04
CA GLN A 192 38.82 -17.00 -32.00
C GLN A 192 38.00 -17.19 -33.28
N GLN A 193 38.56 -16.76 -34.42
CA GLN A 193 38.40 -17.43 -35.71
C GLN A 193 39.76 -17.40 -36.40
N VAL A 194 40.10 -18.51 -37.03
CA VAL A 194 41.43 -18.97 -37.47
C VAL A 194 41.33 -19.29 -38.97
N LEU A 195 42.39 -18.92 -39.71
CA LEU A 195 42.82 -19.35 -41.07
C LEU A 195 41.92 -18.92 -42.25
N TYR A 196 42.43 -18.39 -43.37
CA TYR A 196 43.74 -18.53 -44.03
C TYR A 196 44.49 -17.20 -44.18
#